data_AF-A0A5C4TKI6-F1
#
_entry.id   AF-A0A5C4TKI6-F1
#
_cell.length_a   1.000
_cell.length_b   1.000
_cell.length_c   1.000
_cell.angle_alpha   90.00
_cell.angle_beta   90.00
_cell.angle_gamma   90.00
#
_symmetry.space_group_name_H-M   'P 1'
#
loop_
_entity.id
_entity.type
_entity.pdbx_description
1 polymer ?
#
loop_
_entity_poly.entity_id
_entity_poly.type
_entity_poly.pdbx_seq_one_letter_code
_entity_poly.pdbx_strand_id
1 'polypeptide(L)'
;MKRLSVFIIHLYQKYVSAYTPASCRYQPTCSNYMQIAIEQFGFFLGILMGLSRVIRCNPFVKGGYDPVPTYFSVRRNNQIVNNLFLKEKNMSRKQKEIEIKVINDSGDENVRLVQINNQTVGTISENDGKFDVIVGENTFHEKNEEEALHQVIREFNLHQR
;
A
#
# COMPACT_ATOMS: atom_id res chain seq x y z
N MET A 1 -3.79 6.92 40.72
CA MET A 1 -2.78 5.93 40.30
C MET A 1 -2.13 6.21 38.93
N LYS A 2 -2.86 6.61 37.86
CA LYS A 2 -2.26 6.89 36.53
C LYS A 2 -1.29 8.09 36.48
N ARG A 3 -1.52 9.14 37.28
CA ARG A 3 -0.72 10.39 37.27
C ARG A 3 0.69 10.24 37.86
N LEU A 4 0.88 9.40 38.88
CA LEU A 4 2.18 9.22 39.54
C LEU A 4 3.20 8.56 38.61
N SER A 5 2.72 7.58 37.85
CA SER A 5 3.50 6.84 36.85
C SER A 5 4.01 7.73 35.72
N VAL A 6 3.15 8.59 35.17
CA VAL A 6 3.52 9.56 34.13
C VAL A 6 4.50 10.61 34.66
N PHE A 7 4.36 11.01 35.92
CA PHE A 7 5.26 11.96 36.56
C PHE A 7 6.70 11.43 36.68
N ILE A 8 6.88 10.17 37.08
CA ILE A 8 8.21 9.53 37.19
C ILE A 8 8.87 9.41 35.81
N ILE A 9 8.09 9.13 34.76
CA ILE A 9 8.59 9.05 33.38
C ILE A 9 8.98 10.43 32.87
N HIS A 10 8.19 11.46 33.15
CA HIS A 10 8.55 12.84 32.81
C HIS A 10 9.79 13.32 33.56
N LEU A 11 9.96 12.91 34.82
CA LEU A 11 11.17 13.17 35.58
C LEU A 11 12.37 12.50 34.91
N TYR A 12 12.28 11.21 34.58
CA TYR A 12 13.32 10.48 33.86
C TYR A 12 13.62 11.08 32.48
N GLN A 13 12.60 11.43 31.69
CA GLN A 13 12.77 12.11 30.40
C GLN A 13 13.46 13.46 30.56
N LYS A 14 13.09 14.26 31.56
CA LYS A 14 13.64 15.60 31.78
C LYS A 14 15.10 15.58 32.27
N TYR A 15 15.48 14.59 33.09
CA TYR A 15 16.84 14.48 33.62
C TYR A 15 17.80 13.69 32.71
N VAL A 16 17.31 12.69 31.96
CA VAL A 16 18.17 11.84 31.11
C VAL A 16 18.23 12.35 29.67
N SER A 17 17.13 12.84 29.10
CA SER A 17 17.12 13.32 27.70
C SER A 17 17.91 14.62 27.49
N ALA A 18 18.16 15.40 28.55
CA ALA A 18 18.96 16.61 28.47
C ALA A 18 20.46 16.32 28.30
N TYR A 19 20.93 15.12 28.65
CA TYR A 19 22.34 14.75 28.67
C TYR A 19 22.73 13.65 27.66
N THR A 20 21.76 13.06 26.95
CA THR A 20 22.03 12.00 25.97
C THR A 20 21.81 12.47 24.53
N PRO A 21 22.79 12.30 23.61
CA PRO A 21 22.58 12.57 22.19
C PRO A 21 21.44 11.69 21.63
N ALA A 22 20.87 12.10 20.48
CA ALA A 22 19.78 11.40 19.80
C ALA A 22 20.25 10.03 19.25
N SER A 23 20.41 9.04 20.14
CA SER A 23 20.94 7.71 19.84
C SER A 23 19.84 6.69 19.49
N CYS A 24 18.57 7.09 19.55
CA CYS A 24 17.48 6.17 19.29
C CYS A 24 17.36 5.86 17.80
N ARG A 25 17.40 4.57 17.46
CA ARG A 25 17.31 4.10 16.08
C ARG A 25 15.90 3.77 15.63
N TYR A 26 14.97 3.65 16.57
CA TYR A 26 13.57 3.38 16.27
C TYR A 26 12.74 4.67 16.29
N GLN A 27 11.72 4.69 15.42
CA GLN A 27 10.68 5.72 15.40
C GLN A 27 9.33 5.08 15.79
N PRO A 28 8.55 5.65 16.72
CA PRO A 28 8.92 6.74 17.63
C PRO A 28 10.09 6.34 18.56
N THR A 29 10.72 7.35 19.20
CA THR A 29 11.84 7.14 20.11
C THR A 29 11.49 6.17 21.25
N CYS A 30 12.48 5.47 21.83
CA CYS A 30 12.21 4.49 22.90
C CYS A 30 11.49 5.10 24.12
N SER A 31 11.78 6.37 24.45
CA SER A 31 11.09 7.11 25.51
C SER A 31 9.63 7.40 25.17
N ASN A 32 9.34 7.82 23.93
CA ASN A 32 7.98 8.06 23.48
C ASN A 32 7.18 6.75 23.36
N TYR A 33 7.82 5.69 22.87
CA TYR A 33 7.22 4.34 22.87
C TYR A 33 6.84 3.89 24.28
N MET A 34 7.73 4.09 25.26
CA MET A 34 7.47 3.72 26.65
C MET A 34 6.32 4.55 27.25
N GLN A 35 6.24 5.84 26.94
CA GLN A 35 5.11 6.68 27.35
C GLN A 35 3.79 6.16 26.80
N ILE A 36 3.72 5.95 25.49
CA ILE A 36 2.51 5.44 24.81
C ILE A 36 2.13 4.05 25.35
N ALA A 37 3.11 3.17 25.60
CA ALA A 37 2.85 1.84 26.15
C ALA A 37 2.30 1.89 27.58
N ILE A 38 2.76 2.84 28.41
CA ILE A 38 2.28 3.02 29.78
C ILE A 38 0.87 3.62 29.80
N GLU A 39 0.56 4.50 28.86
CA GLU A 39 -0.80 5.05 28.67
C GLU A 39 -1.79 3.96 28.24
N GLN A 40 -1.38 3.03 27.36
CA GLN A 40 -2.24 1.97 26.83
C GLN A 40 -2.36 0.74 27.74
N PHE A 41 -1.25 0.20 28.24
CA PHE A 41 -1.20 -1.07 28.98
C PHE A 41 -1.00 -0.91 30.49
N GLY A 42 -0.83 0.34 30.97
CA GLY A 42 -0.52 0.63 32.37
C GLY A 42 0.96 0.54 32.71
N PHE A 43 1.31 0.93 33.94
CA PHE A 43 2.70 1.17 34.37
C PHE A 43 3.61 -0.04 34.21
N PHE A 44 3.25 -1.19 34.79
CA PHE A 44 4.13 -2.36 34.80
C PHE A 44 4.34 -2.95 33.40
N LEU A 45 3.25 -3.14 32.64
CA LEU A 45 3.32 -3.69 31.28
C LEU A 45 3.99 -2.72 30.31
N GLY A 46 3.68 -1.42 30.40
CA GLY A 46 4.30 -0.41 29.56
C GLY A 46 5.80 -0.22 29.82
N ILE A 47 6.24 -0.31 31.08
CA ILE A 47 7.67 -0.35 31.42
C ILE A 47 8.34 -1.58 30.81
N LEU A 48 7.74 -2.75 30.94
CA LEU A 48 8.31 -3.99 30.40
C LEU A 48 8.47 -3.91 28.86
N MET A 49 7.47 -3.37 28.16
CA MET A 49 7.53 -3.13 26.71
C MET A 49 8.61 -2.09 26.35
N GLY A 50 8.68 -0.98 27.07
CA GLY A 50 9.66 0.08 26.85
C GLY A 50 11.11 -0.38 27.09
N LEU A 51 11.38 -1.03 28.22
CA LEU A 51 12.70 -1.55 28.58
C LEU A 51 13.20 -2.59 27.57
N SER A 52 12.33 -3.52 27.16
CA SER A 52 12.70 -4.49 26.13
C SER A 52 13.08 -3.82 24.80
N ARG A 53 12.40 -2.73 24.43
CA ARG A 53 12.76 -1.95 23.23
C ARG A 53 14.10 -1.24 23.38
N VAL A 54 14.39 -0.66 24.56
CA VAL A 54 15.68 -0.01 24.84
C VAL A 54 16.84 -1.00 24.70
N ILE A 55 16.71 -2.22 25.24
CA ILE A 55 17.73 -3.28 25.12
C ILE A 55 18.01 -3.62 23.64
N ARG A 56 16.98 -3.57 22.78
CA ARG A 56 17.12 -3.80 21.33
C ARG A 56 17.59 -2.58 20.56
N CYS A 57 17.63 -1.40 21.18
CA CYS A 57 18.05 -0.15 20.57
C CYS A 57 19.57 0.02 20.71
N ASN A 58 20.33 -0.83 20.02
CA ASN A 58 21.79 -0.82 20.02
C ASN A 58 22.35 -0.31 18.68
N PRO A 59 23.63 0.13 18.62
CA PRO A 59 24.22 0.70 17.43
C PRO A 59 24.41 -0.27 16.24
N PHE A 60 24.21 -1.57 16.45
CA PHE A 60 24.34 -2.59 15.41
C PHE A 60 23.01 -2.92 14.73
N VAL A 61 21.91 -2.32 15.18
CA VAL A 61 20.58 -2.49 14.58
C VAL A 61 20.29 -1.36 13.60
N LYS A 62 19.69 -1.72 12.44
CA LYS A 62 19.26 -0.77 11.40
C LYS A 62 18.21 0.24 11.89
N GLY A 63 17.46 -0.10 12.94
CA GLY A 63 16.34 0.72 13.40
C GLY A 63 15.11 0.57 12.53
N GLY A 64 14.21 1.55 12.58
CA GLY A 64 12.99 1.60 11.76
C GLY A 64 11.73 2.01 12.51
N TYR A 65 10.61 2.01 11.80
CA TYR A 65 9.31 2.35 12.38
C TYR A 65 8.74 1.16 13.16
N ASP A 66 8.48 1.34 14.45
CA ASP A 66 7.96 0.31 15.36
C ASP A 66 6.94 0.98 16.30
N PRO A 67 5.65 1.07 15.92
CA PRO A 67 4.61 1.66 16.75
C PRO A 67 4.21 0.73 17.90
N VAL A 68 3.67 1.28 18.99
CA VAL A 68 3.07 0.48 20.07
C VAL A 68 1.88 -0.33 19.51
N PRO A 69 1.88 -1.67 19.61
CA PRO A 69 0.75 -2.50 19.19
C PRO A 69 -0.48 -2.30 20.08
N THR A 70 -1.66 -2.68 19.59
CA THR A 70 -2.92 -2.64 20.34
C THR A 70 -3.05 -3.77 21.38
N TYR A 71 -2.16 -4.76 21.34
CA TYR A 71 -2.07 -5.86 22.30
C TYR A 71 -0.68 -5.89 22.93
N PHE A 72 -0.57 -6.44 24.14
CA PHE A 72 0.71 -6.53 24.82
C PHE A 72 1.66 -7.43 24.02
N SER A 73 2.79 -6.85 23.60
CA SER A 73 3.85 -7.57 22.92
C SER A 73 5.20 -6.96 23.24
N VAL A 74 6.12 -7.82 23.64
CA VAL A 74 7.51 -7.46 23.88
C VAL A 74 8.31 -7.49 22.57
N ARG A 75 7.78 -8.09 21.49
CA ARG A 75 8.43 -8.21 20.18
C ARG A 75 8.23 -6.95 19.32
N ARG A 76 9.10 -6.76 18.31
CA ARG A 76 9.00 -5.66 17.34
C ARG A 76 7.67 -5.78 16.58
N ASN A 77 6.93 -4.69 16.47
CA ASN A 77 5.64 -4.63 15.79
C ASN A 77 5.81 -4.17 14.34
N ASN A 78 5.74 -5.11 13.38
CA ASN A 78 5.85 -4.81 11.94
C ASN A 78 4.49 -4.72 11.22
N GLN A 79 3.38 -4.61 11.95
CA GLN A 79 2.04 -4.71 11.37
C GLN A 79 1.73 -3.60 10.34
N ILE A 80 2.22 -2.38 10.55
CA ILE A 80 1.95 -1.26 9.62
C ILE A 80 2.60 -1.51 8.26
N VAL A 81 3.84 -2.00 8.23
CA VAL A 81 4.53 -2.33 6.98
C VAL A 81 3.76 -3.39 6.21
N ASN A 82 3.30 -4.44 6.89
CA ASN A 82 2.48 -5.47 6.27
C ASN A 82 1.15 -4.90 5.76
N ASN A 83 0.47 -4.03 6.52
CA ASN A 83 -0.80 -3.43 6.12
C ASN A 83 -0.63 -2.43 4.95
N LEU A 84 0.47 -1.69 4.88
CA LEU A 84 0.80 -0.83 3.74
C LEU A 84 1.06 -1.65 2.48
N PHE A 85 1.87 -2.71 2.58
CA PHE A 85 2.08 -3.63 1.46
C PHE A 85 0.79 -4.32 1.02
N LEU A 86 -0.08 -4.70 1.97
CA LEU A 86 -1.40 -5.24 1.65
C LEU A 86 -2.29 -4.18 0.98
N LYS A 87 -2.25 -2.92 1.45
CA LYS A 87 -2.99 -1.81 0.84
C LYS A 87 -2.51 -1.53 -0.58
N GLU A 88 -1.20 -1.49 -0.82
CA GLU A 88 -0.62 -1.32 -2.17
C GLU A 88 -1.01 -2.49 -3.09
N LYS A 89 -0.86 -3.74 -2.61
CA LYS A 89 -1.28 -4.93 -3.37
C LYS A 89 -2.78 -4.94 -3.68
N ASN A 90 -3.61 -4.52 -2.72
CA ASN A 90 -5.06 -4.46 -2.88
C ASN A 90 -5.49 -3.28 -3.77
N MET A 91 -4.79 -2.14 -3.72
CA MET A 91 -5.00 -1.02 -4.63
C MET A 91 -4.64 -1.39 -6.07
N SER A 92 -3.56 -2.13 -6.28
CA SER A 92 -3.19 -2.67 -7.60
C SER A 92 -4.21 -3.70 -8.13
N ARG A 93 -4.86 -4.48 -7.24
CA ARG A 93 -5.95 -5.39 -7.63
C ARG A 93 -7.27 -4.68 -7.93
N LYS A 94 -7.59 -3.59 -7.22
CA LYS A 94 -8.88 -2.90 -7.35
C LYS A 94 -9.02 -2.08 -8.64
N GLN A 95 -7.94 -1.91 -9.40
CA GLN A 95 -7.93 -1.19 -10.67
C GLN A 95 -8.26 -2.08 -11.89
N LYS A 96 -8.82 -3.28 -11.67
CA LYS A 96 -8.97 -4.30 -12.71
C LYS A 96 -10.37 -4.91 -12.82
N GLU A 97 -11.42 -4.17 -12.47
CA GLU A 97 -12.74 -4.42 -13.05
C GLU A 97 -12.87 -3.53 -14.27
N ILE A 98 -12.32 -4.01 -15.39
CA ILE A 98 -12.49 -3.37 -16.70
C ILE A 98 -13.86 -3.83 -17.20
N GLU A 99 -14.85 -2.96 -17.14
CA GLU A 99 -16.13 -3.20 -17.80
C GLU A 99 -15.92 -2.99 -19.31
N ILE A 100 -15.80 -4.08 -20.07
CA ILE A 100 -15.68 -4.03 -21.53
C ILE A 100 -17.10 -3.99 -22.09
N LYS A 101 -17.48 -2.84 -22.64
CA LYS A 101 -18.71 -2.71 -23.41
C LYS A 101 -18.33 -2.71 -24.88
N VAL A 102 -18.79 -3.74 -25.59
CA VAL A 102 -18.71 -3.82 -27.05
C VAL A 102 -20.02 -3.26 -27.59
N ILE A 103 -19.97 -2.10 -28.24
CA ILE A 103 -21.15 -1.46 -28.83
C ILE A 103 -21.06 -1.66 -30.35
N ASN A 104 -22.12 -2.17 -30.95
CA ASN A 104 -22.25 -2.20 -32.41
C ASN A 104 -22.61 -0.79 -32.87
N ASP A 105 -21.77 -0.17 -33.69
CA ASP A 105 -22.08 1.18 -34.20
C ASP A 105 -23.22 1.08 -35.23
N SER A 106 -24.19 1.98 -35.15
CA SER A 106 -25.49 1.86 -35.82
C SER A 106 -25.45 2.22 -37.33
N GLY A 107 -24.27 2.15 -37.95
CA GLY A 107 -24.04 2.54 -39.35
C GLY A 107 -23.33 1.48 -40.20
N ASP A 108 -22.56 0.56 -39.61
CA ASP A 108 -21.83 -0.51 -40.30
C ASP A 108 -21.89 -1.79 -39.46
N GLU A 109 -22.53 -2.86 -39.97
CA GLU A 109 -22.73 -4.12 -39.22
C GLU A 109 -21.42 -4.82 -38.79
N ASN A 110 -20.28 -4.40 -39.35
CA ASN A 110 -18.98 -5.06 -39.16
C ASN A 110 -18.03 -4.30 -38.19
N VAL A 111 -18.46 -3.17 -37.62
CA VAL A 111 -17.61 -2.34 -36.73
C VAL A 111 -18.11 -2.39 -35.29
N ARG A 112 -17.23 -2.84 -34.39
CA ARG A 112 -17.46 -2.94 -32.95
C ARG A 112 -16.59 -1.94 -32.19
N LEU A 113 -17.22 -1.07 -31.40
CA LEU A 113 -16.52 -0.12 -30.54
C LEU A 113 -16.16 -0.80 -29.21
N VAL A 114 -14.89 -0.76 -28.83
CA VAL A 114 -14.42 -1.29 -27.54
C VAL A 114 -14.28 -0.13 -26.55
N GLN A 115 -15.17 -0.14 -25.55
CA GLN A 115 -15.09 0.79 -24.43
C GLN A 115 -14.54 0.09 -23.20
N ILE A 116 -13.56 0.73 -22.56
CA ILE A 116 -13.02 0.35 -21.26
C ILE A 116 -13.35 1.48 -20.29
N ASN A 117 -14.09 1.19 -19.22
CA ASN A 117 -14.52 2.19 -18.23
C ASN A 117 -15.27 3.37 -18.84
N ASN A 118 -16.14 3.10 -19.82
CA ASN A 118 -16.94 4.09 -20.54
C ASN A 118 -16.11 5.10 -21.37
N GLN A 119 -14.83 4.79 -21.62
CA GLN A 119 -13.95 5.49 -22.55
C GLN A 119 -13.75 4.62 -23.79
N THR A 120 -13.96 5.17 -24.98
CA THR A 120 -13.65 4.48 -26.24
C THR A 120 -12.14 4.36 -26.36
N VAL A 121 -11.65 3.12 -26.36
CA VAL A 121 -10.21 2.82 -26.46
C VAL A 121 -9.84 2.48 -27.91
N GLY A 122 -10.73 1.81 -28.61
CA GLY A 122 -10.47 1.39 -29.98
C GLY A 122 -11.69 0.83 -30.67
N THR A 123 -11.49 0.47 -31.93
CA THR A 123 -12.50 -0.10 -32.81
C THR A 123 -11.99 -1.42 -33.37
N ILE A 124 -12.85 -2.43 -33.41
CA ILE A 124 -12.59 -3.71 -34.05
C ILE A 124 -13.47 -3.77 -35.30
N SER A 125 -12.87 -3.90 -36.47
CA SER A 125 -13.56 -4.09 -37.73
C SER A 125 -13.35 -5.52 -38.22
N GLU A 126 -14.41 -6.19 -38.66
CA GLU A 126 -14.33 -7.53 -39.25
C GLU A 126 -14.38 -7.44 -40.78
N ASN A 127 -13.34 -7.93 -41.47
CA ASN A 127 -13.24 -7.98 -42.92
C ASN A 127 -12.77 -9.38 -43.37
N ASP A 128 -13.60 -10.11 -44.12
CA ASP A 128 -13.27 -11.43 -44.72
C ASP A 128 -12.67 -12.44 -43.71
N GLY A 129 -13.20 -12.50 -42.49
CA GLY A 129 -12.73 -13.40 -41.43
C GLY A 129 -11.42 -12.98 -40.76
N LYS A 130 -10.99 -11.72 -40.94
CA LYS A 130 -9.88 -11.08 -40.23
C LYS A 130 -10.40 -9.91 -39.40
N PHE A 131 -9.81 -9.70 -38.23
CA PHE A 131 -10.18 -8.65 -37.30
C PHE A 131 -9.11 -7.55 -37.31
N ASP A 132 -9.48 -6.37 -37.82
CA ASP A 132 -8.64 -5.18 -37.80
C ASP A 132 -8.94 -4.38 -36.52
N VAL A 133 -7.92 -4.19 -35.69
CA VAL A 133 -8.02 -3.52 -34.40
C VAL A 133 -7.30 -2.19 -34.47
N ILE A 134 -8.04 -1.10 -34.27
CA ILE A 134 -7.48 0.26 -34.24
C ILE A 134 -7.52 0.76 -32.80
N VAL A 135 -6.36 1.08 -32.23
CA VAL A 135 -6.21 1.67 -30.89
C VAL A 135 -5.32 2.90 -31.01
N GLY A 136 -5.91 4.10 -30.87
CA GLY A 136 -5.19 5.35 -31.09
C GLY A 136 -4.72 5.49 -32.55
N GLU A 137 -3.40 5.58 -32.76
CA GLU A 137 -2.76 5.67 -34.08
C GLU A 137 -2.26 4.31 -34.60
N ASN A 138 -2.37 3.24 -33.79
CA ASN A 138 -1.87 1.92 -34.14
C ASN A 138 -2.99 1.05 -34.72
N THR A 139 -2.67 0.34 -35.80
CA THR A 139 -3.55 -0.66 -36.43
C THR A 139 -2.92 -2.04 -36.30
N PHE A 140 -3.67 -3.01 -35.79
CA PHE A 140 -3.27 -4.40 -35.64
C PHE A 140 -4.21 -5.31 -36.43
N HIS A 141 -3.68 -6.40 -36.97
CA HIS A 141 -4.44 -7.38 -37.75
C HIS A 141 -4.41 -8.71 -37.01
N GLU A 142 -5.56 -9.18 -36.52
CA GLU A 142 -5.68 -10.41 -35.75
C GLU A 142 -6.57 -11.44 -36.45
N LYS A 143 -6.31 -12.72 -36.17
CA LYS A 143 -7.01 -13.84 -36.81
C LYS A 143 -8.29 -14.22 -36.09
N ASN A 144 -8.44 -13.81 -34.84
CA ASN A 144 -9.54 -14.23 -33.98
C ASN A 144 -10.03 -13.07 -33.11
N GLU A 145 -11.32 -13.07 -32.77
CA GLU A 145 -11.94 -11.98 -31.98
C GLU A 145 -11.32 -11.89 -30.57
N GLU A 146 -11.02 -13.04 -29.95
CA GLU A 146 -10.36 -13.07 -28.64
C GLU A 146 -8.95 -12.47 -28.68
N GLU A 147 -8.19 -12.72 -29.75
CA GLU A 147 -6.85 -12.15 -29.94
C GLU A 147 -6.93 -10.64 -30.12
N ALA A 148 -7.91 -10.17 -30.90
CA ALA A 148 -8.20 -8.75 -31.08
C ALA A 148 -8.52 -8.05 -29.75
N LEU A 149 -9.41 -8.61 -28.92
CA LEU A 149 -9.72 -8.09 -27.59
C LEU A 149 -8.51 -8.07 -26.66
N HIS A 150 -7.72 -9.15 -26.66
CA HIS A 150 -6.49 -9.24 -25.87
C HIS A 150 -5.47 -8.16 -26.28
N GLN A 151 -5.36 -7.87 -27.57
CA GLN A 151 -4.49 -6.85 -28.10
C GLN A 151 -4.94 -5.44 -27.67
N VAL A 152 -6.25 -5.14 -27.70
CA VAL A 152 -6.79 -3.87 -27.16
C VAL A 152 -6.44 -3.69 -25.68
N ILE A 153 -6.66 -4.73 -24.87
CA ILE A 153 -6.36 -4.70 -23.43
C ILE A 153 -4.86 -4.48 -23.20
N ARG A 154 -3.99 -5.11 -24.00
CA ARG A 154 -2.54 -4.96 -23.90
C ARG A 154 -2.12 -3.51 -24.17
N GLU A 155 -2.57 -2.93 -25.28
CA GLU A 155 -2.24 -1.55 -25.64
C GLU A 155 -2.78 -0.53 -24.62
N PHE A 156 -4.01 -0.73 -24.13
CA PHE A 156 -4.57 0.11 -23.08
C PHE A 156 -3.73 0.11 -21.80
N ASN A 157 -3.27 -1.07 -21.36
CA ASN A 157 -2.44 -1.18 -20.16
C ASN A 157 -1.02 -0.59 -20.36
N LEU A 158 -0.48 -0.61 -21.58
CA LEU A 158 0.82 -0.01 -21.90
C LEU A 158 0.77 1.52 -21.82
N HIS A 159 -0.32 2.14 -22.29
CA HIS A 159 -0.52 3.59 -22.20
C HIS A 159 -0.86 4.10 -20.79
N GLN A 160 -1.27 3.22 -19.86
CA GLN A 160 -1.51 3.59 -18.45
C GLN A 160 -0.26 3.49 -17.54
N ARG A 161 0.88 3.03 -18.05
CA ARG A 161 2.16 2.98 -17.31
C ARG A 161 2.96 4.25 -17.49
#